data_AF-A0A963WMR7-F1
#
_entry.id   AF-A0A963WMR7-F1
#
_cell.length_a   1.000
_cell.length_b   1.000
_cell.length_c   1.000
_cell.angle_alpha   90.00
_cell.angle_beta   90.00
_cell.angle_gamma   90.00
#
_symmetry.space_group_name_H-M   'P 1'
#
loop_
_entity.id
_entity.type
_entity.pdbx_description
1 polymer ?
#
loop_
_entity_poly.entity_id
_entity_poly.type
_entity_poly.pdbx_seq_one_letter_code
_entity_poly.pdbx_strand_id
1 'polypeptide(L)' 'RTVIARETAETLVDHDPPLLATTIGQRVAFAESAQTGRLVSETDGGERAMREIATLAAEIDGLRVGRARA' A
#
# COMPACT_ATOMS: atom_id res chain seq x y z
N ARG A 1 -1.22 6.90 14.67
CA ARG A 1 -0.72 7.58 13.46
C ARG A 1 0.42 8.50 13.89
N THR A 2 1.56 8.51 13.21
CA THR A 2 2.71 9.36 13.58
C THR A 2 2.54 10.77 13.01
N VAL A 3 3.32 11.74 13.53
CA VAL A 3 3.30 13.13 13.05
C VAL A 3 3.64 13.23 11.56
N ILE A 4 4.66 12.48 11.11
CA ILE A 4 5.05 12.40 9.69
C ILE A 4 3.88 11.93 8.80
N ALA A 5 3.14 10.91 9.24
CA ALA A 5 2.00 10.37 8.48
C ALA A 5 0.77 11.31 8.47
N ARG A 6 0.75 12.33 9.32
CA ARG A 6 -0.27 13.39 9.31
C ARG A 6 0.15 14.52 8.37
N GLU A 7 1.38 15.03 8.54
CA GLU A 7 1.92 16.11 7.72
C GLU A 7 1.99 15.72 6.23
N THR A 8 2.43 14.49 5.93
CA THR A 8 2.44 13.97 4.55
C THR A 8 1.03 13.89 3.95
N ALA A 9 0.00 13.63 4.76
CA ALA A 9 -1.37 13.59 4.28
C ALA A 9 -1.91 15.00 3.97
N GLU A 10 -1.55 15.99 4.82
CA GLU A 10 -1.89 17.40 4.61
C GLU A 10 -1.22 17.97 3.36
N THR A 11 0.04 17.61 3.08
CA THR A 11 0.75 18.08 1.87
C THR A 11 0.26 17.42 0.58
N LEU A 12 -0.44 16.29 0.67
CA LEU A 12 -0.89 15.50 -0.49
C LEU A 12 -2.39 15.65 -0.79
N VAL A 13 -3.09 16.57 -0.13
CA VAL A 13 -4.56 16.64 -0.13
C VAL A 13 -5.16 16.99 -1.50
N ASP A 14 -4.46 17.80 -2.31
CA ASP A 14 -4.94 18.30 -3.60
C ASP A 14 -4.36 17.54 -4.81
N HIS A 15 -3.79 16.35 -4.59
CA HIS A 15 -3.19 15.57 -5.69
C HIS A 15 -4.24 14.87 -6.56
N ASP A 16 -3.96 14.81 -7.86
CA ASP A 16 -4.66 13.96 -8.85
C ASP A 16 -3.67 12.91 -9.39
N PRO A 17 -3.84 11.61 -9.11
CA PRO A 17 -4.95 10.99 -8.37
C PRO A 17 -4.96 11.29 -6.86
N PRO A 18 -6.12 11.15 -6.18
CA PRO A 18 -6.25 11.43 -4.75
C PRO A 18 -5.37 10.53 -3.90
N LEU A 19 -5.00 11.02 -2.72
CA LEU A 19 -4.26 10.23 -1.73
C LEU A 19 -5.05 8.97 -1.35
N LEU A 20 -4.38 7.82 -1.42
CA LEU A 20 -4.94 6.54 -0.99
C LEU A 20 -5.13 6.52 0.54
N ALA A 21 -6.30 6.06 0.98
CA ALA A 21 -6.66 5.86 2.38
C ALA A 21 -5.89 4.70 3.01
N THR A 22 -5.52 3.69 2.22
CA THR A 22 -4.76 2.53 2.71
C THR A 22 -3.34 2.91 3.10
N THR A 23 -2.96 2.63 4.34
CA THR A 23 -1.59 2.82 4.83
C THR A 23 -0.83 1.49 4.86
N ILE A 24 0.40 1.49 4.36
CA ILE A 24 1.32 0.36 4.51
C ILE A 24 2.20 0.58 5.73
N GLY A 25 2.15 -0.34 6.69
CA GLY A 25 2.98 -0.32 7.88
C GLY A 25 4.42 -0.77 7.61
N GLN A 26 5.33 -0.44 8.53
CA GLN A 26 6.69 -1.00 8.53
C GLN A 26 6.64 -2.44 9.05
N ARG A 27 7.07 -3.41 8.22
CA ARG A 27 6.95 -4.84 8.53
C ARG A 27 8.19 -5.60 8.11
N VAL A 28 8.71 -6.43 9.01
CA VAL A 28 9.82 -7.34 8.71
C VAL A 28 9.46 -8.33 7.60
N ALA A 29 8.20 -8.76 7.52
CA ALA A 29 7.70 -9.66 6.49
C ALA A 29 7.94 -9.15 5.05
N PHE A 30 7.97 -7.83 4.82
CA PHE A 30 8.30 -7.27 3.50
C PHE A 30 9.79 -7.45 3.16
N ALA A 31 10.68 -7.31 4.15
CA ALA A 31 12.11 -7.55 3.96
C ALA A 31 12.41 -9.04 3.75
N GLU A 32 11.75 -9.92 4.51
CA GLU A 32 11.86 -11.37 4.34
C GLU A 32 11.37 -11.83 2.95
N SER A 33 10.21 -11.33 2.52
CA SER A 33 9.66 -11.55 1.17
C SER A 33 10.66 -11.12 0.08
N ALA A 34 11.24 -9.93 0.20
CA ALA A 34 12.24 -9.43 -0.75
C ALA A 34 13.53 -10.26 -0.76
N GLN A 35 14.01 -10.70 0.42
CA GLN A 35 15.22 -11.50 0.55
C GLN A 35 15.07 -12.91 -0.03
N THR A 36 13.89 -13.50 0.12
CA THR A 36 13.61 -14.88 -0.32
C THR A 36 13.06 -14.96 -1.74
N GLY A 37 12.69 -13.83 -2.35
CA GLY A 37 12.05 -13.80 -3.67
C GLY A 37 10.64 -14.38 -3.68
N ARG A 38 9.96 -14.36 -2.53
CA ARG A 38 8.61 -14.91 -2.34
C ARG A 38 7.62 -13.78 -2.08
N LEU A 39 6.33 -14.02 -2.28
CA LEU A 39 5.29 -13.08 -1.90
C LEU A 39 5.13 -13.05 -0.37
N VAL A 40 4.69 -11.91 0.16
CA VAL A 40 4.42 -11.78 1.60
C VAL A 40 3.25 -12.64 2.09
N SER A 41 2.39 -13.12 1.16
CA SER A 41 1.37 -14.13 1.45
C SER A 41 1.93 -15.53 1.64
N GLU A 42 3.18 -15.76 1.19
CA GLU A 42 3.87 -17.05 1.28
C GLU A 42 4.82 -17.11 2.48
N THR A 43 5.12 -15.96 3.12
CA THR A 43 5.96 -15.88 4.33
C THR A 43 5.14 -16.14 5.59
N ASP A 44 5.72 -16.83 6.57
CA ASP A 44 5.10 -17.03 7.88
C ASP A 44 4.93 -15.69 8.62
N GLY A 45 3.76 -15.44 9.22
CA GLY A 45 3.47 -14.17 9.90
C GLY A 45 3.23 -12.98 8.96
N GLY A 46 3.11 -13.24 7.65
CA GLY A 46 2.86 -12.23 6.62
C GLY A 46 1.40 -11.79 6.49
N GLU A 47 0.45 -12.35 7.25
CA GLU A 47 -0.99 -12.18 6.98
C GLU A 47 -1.44 -10.72 7.10
N ARG A 48 -0.85 -9.99 8.05
CA ARG A 48 -1.16 -8.57 8.26
C ARG A 48 -0.51 -7.68 7.18
N ALA A 49 0.60 -8.11 6.59
CA ALA A 49 1.23 -7.45 5.45
C ALA A 49 0.45 -7.71 4.15
N MET A 50 0.07 -8.97 3.94
CA MET A 50 -0.78 -9.42 2.84
C MET A 50 -2.10 -8.65 2.81
N ARG A 51 -2.78 -8.50 3.95
CA ARG A 51 -4.04 -7.74 4.02
C ARG A 51 -3.88 -6.27 3.63
N GLU A 52 -2.78 -5.63 4.03
CA GLU A 52 -2.51 -4.24 3.65
C GLU A 52 -2.28 -4.11 2.14
N ILE A 53 -1.47 -5.00 1.55
CA ILE A 53 -1.23 -5.01 0.10
C ILE A 53 -2.51 -5.32 -0.69
N ALA A 54 -3.32 -6.27 -0.24
CA ALA A 54 -4.59 -6.60 -0.89
C ALA A 54 -5.57 -5.43 -0.85
N THR A 55 -5.66 -4.72 0.27
CA THR A 55 -6.51 -3.53 0.41
C THR A 55 -6.01 -2.40 -0.48
N LEU A 56 -4.69 -2.18 -0.52
CA LEU A 56 -4.06 -1.18 -1.36
C LEU A 56 -4.33 -1.46 -2.86
N ALA A 57 -4.18 -2.71 -3.29
CA ALA A 57 -4.44 -3.11 -4.68
C ALA A 57 -5.90 -2.85 -5.08
N ALA A 58 -6.87 -3.23 -4.22
CA ALA A 58 -8.28 -2.96 -4.47
C ALA A 58 -8.61 -1.46 -4.56
N GLU A 59 -7.92 -0.64 -3.76
CA GLU A 59 -8.08 0.82 -3.80
C GLU A 59 -7.53 1.41 -5.10
N ILE A 60 -6.35 0.97 -5.54
CA ILE A 60 -5.74 1.37 -6.82
C ILE A 60 -6.64 0.98 -8.00
N ASP A 61 -7.19 -0.24 -8.00
CA ASP A 61 -8.14 -0.70 -9.03
C ASP A 61 -9.38 0.21 -9.09
N GLY A 62 -9.84 0.69 -7.93
CA GLY A 62 -10.95 1.63 -7.78
C GLY A 62 -10.69 3.00 -8.43
N LEU A 63 -9.45 3.46 -8.46
CA LEU A 63 -9.08 4.75 -9.04
C LEU A 63 -9.16 4.76 -10.58
N ARG A 64 -9.13 3.60 -11.24
CA ARG A 64 -9.12 3.46 -12.72
C ARG A 64 -8.01 4.28 -13.41
N VAL A 65 -6.90 4.55 -12.73
CA VAL A 65 -5.75 5.27 -13.28
C VAL A 65 -5.19 4.44 -14.44
N GLY A 66 -5.24 4.98 -15.66
CA GLY A 66 -4.60 4.36 -16.82
C GLY A 66 -5.43 3.36 -17.64
N ARG A 67 -6.76 3.24 -17.44
CA ARG A 67 -7.61 2.78 -18.56
C ARG A 67 -7.85 3.98 -19.46
N ALA A 68 -6.83 4.36 -20.24
CA ALA A 68 -7.04 5.23 -21.38
C ALA A 68 -8.23 4.66 -22.15
N ARG A 69 -9.27 5.48 -22.39
CA ARG A 69 -10.40 5.06 -23.22
C ARG A 69 -9.84 4.52 -24.54
N ALA A 70 -9.93 3.21 -24.73
CA ALA A 70 -9.85 2.62 -26.06
C ALA A 70 -11.16 2.89 -26.79
#